data_AF-A0A7C9C5P4-F1
#
_entry.id   AF-A0A7C9C5P4-F1
#
_cell.length_a   1.000
_cell.length_b   1.000
_cell.length_c   1.000
_cell.angle_alpha   90.00
_cell.angle_beta   90.00
_cell.angle_gamma   90.00
#
_symmetry.space_group_name_H-M   'P 1'
#
loop_
_entity.id
_entity.type
_entity.pdbx_description
1 polymer ?
#
loop_
_entity_poly.entity_id
_entity_poly.type
_entity_poly.pdbx_seq_one_letter_code
_entity_poly.pdbx_strand_id
1 'polypeptide(L)'
;MPGYHSPRRAACEPDESQAVAHEDLGVVDPRMAAEAISTGFFMCVLKGLRQSPRLITRAADMRASDVVTAADVSCVVIPGGCLGLPVLAALEQRIPVIAVRGNASIMRNDLAALPWAPGQYHEVDNYLEAAGLLAAIRHGIAPAALRRPLCAPIVVASMPASEDTHPALPAAAAYLPEI
;
A
#
# COMPACT_ATOMS: atom_id res chain seq x y z
N MET A 1 4.99 17.13 -74.68
CA MET A 1 4.38 17.16 -73.34
C MET A 1 4.74 15.86 -72.64
N PRO A 2 5.80 15.82 -71.82
CA PRO A 2 6.18 14.61 -71.10
C PRO A 2 5.25 14.44 -69.88
N GLY A 3 4.70 13.24 -69.72
CA GLY A 3 3.76 12.89 -68.66
C GLY A 3 4.40 12.95 -67.26
N TYR A 4 3.63 13.48 -66.32
CA TYR A 4 3.99 13.53 -64.90
C TYR A 4 3.81 12.12 -64.31
N HIS A 5 4.90 11.35 -64.22
CA HIS A 5 4.92 10.13 -63.42
C HIS A 5 4.88 10.50 -61.93
N SER A 6 3.72 10.33 -61.30
CA SER A 6 3.60 10.30 -59.84
C SER A 6 4.53 9.19 -59.30
N PRO A 7 5.49 9.49 -58.41
CA PRO A 7 6.27 8.44 -57.78
C PRO A 7 5.32 7.57 -56.95
N ARG A 8 5.24 6.27 -57.27
CA ARG A 8 4.57 5.29 -56.42
C ARG A 8 5.20 5.44 -55.04
N ARG A 9 4.38 5.71 -54.01
CA ARG A 9 4.81 5.68 -52.62
C ARG A 9 5.55 4.35 -52.40
N ALA A 10 6.86 4.42 -52.20
CA ALA A 10 7.59 3.30 -51.63
C ALA A 10 6.88 2.95 -50.32
N ALA A 11 6.57 1.68 -50.13
CA ALA A 11 6.12 1.20 -48.83
C ALA A 11 7.24 1.56 -47.84
N CYS A 12 6.98 2.55 -46.97
CA CYS A 12 7.86 2.84 -45.86
C CYS A 12 7.84 1.58 -45.00
N GLU A 13 8.97 0.88 -44.89
CA GLU A 13 9.13 -0.06 -43.78
C GLU A 13 8.84 0.74 -42.51
N PRO A 14 7.98 0.24 -41.61
CA PRO A 14 7.75 0.92 -40.35
C PRO A 14 9.10 1.02 -39.65
N ASP A 15 9.49 2.24 -39.29
CA ASP A 15 10.55 2.50 -38.32
C ASP A 15 10.35 1.56 -37.13
N GLU A 16 11.39 0.96 -36.57
CA GLU A 16 11.27 -0.05 -35.49
C GLU A 16 10.37 0.47 -34.35
N SER A 17 10.39 1.78 -34.10
CA SER A 17 9.52 2.48 -33.16
C SER A 17 8.02 2.35 -33.47
N GLN A 18 7.62 2.37 -34.75
CA GLN A 18 6.23 2.18 -35.18
C GLN A 18 5.82 0.72 -35.13
N ALA A 19 6.73 -0.22 -35.37
CA ALA A 19 6.45 -1.64 -35.26
C ALA A 19 6.14 -2.04 -33.80
N VAL A 20 6.91 -1.53 -32.84
CA VAL A 20 6.68 -1.76 -31.40
C VAL A 20 5.41 -1.05 -30.90
N ALA A 21 5.13 0.15 -31.39
CA ALA A 21 3.93 0.91 -31.00
C ALA A 21 2.61 0.27 -31.45
N HIS A 22 2.66 -0.66 -32.41
CA HIS A 22 1.50 -1.35 -32.99
C HIS A 22 1.52 -2.85 -32.74
N GLU A 23 2.31 -3.32 -31.78
CA GLU A 23 2.33 -4.72 -31.39
C GLU A 23 0.97 -5.14 -30.80
N ASP A 24 0.41 -6.24 -31.30
CA ASP A 24 -0.86 -6.77 -30.80
C ASP A 24 -0.62 -7.55 -29.50
N LEU A 25 -0.85 -6.87 -28.38
CA LEU A 25 -0.69 -7.43 -27.04
C LEU A 25 -1.85 -8.36 -26.63
N GLY A 26 -2.88 -8.50 -27.47
CA GLY A 26 -4.06 -9.30 -27.17
C GLY A 26 -4.86 -8.80 -25.96
N VAL A 27 -5.61 -9.70 -25.33
CA VAL A 27 -6.41 -9.38 -24.14
C VAL A 27 -5.52 -9.38 -22.90
N VAL A 28 -5.34 -8.20 -22.30
CA VAL A 28 -4.56 -8.00 -21.07
C VAL A 28 -5.45 -7.84 -19.84
N ASP A 29 -4.86 -7.97 -18.64
CA ASP A 29 -5.54 -7.65 -17.38
C ASP A 29 -6.01 -6.19 -17.39
N PRO A 30 -7.25 -5.88 -16.94
CA PRO A 30 -7.75 -4.51 -16.89
C PRO A 30 -6.83 -3.51 -16.17
N ARG A 31 -6.02 -3.96 -15.20
CA ARG A 31 -5.04 -3.14 -14.48
C ARG A 31 -3.86 -2.70 -15.36
N MET A 32 -3.56 -3.46 -16.40
CA MET A 32 -2.47 -3.19 -17.35
C MET A 32 -2.98 -2.58 -18.66
N ALA A 33 -4.31 -2.54 -18.88
CA ALA A 33 -4.89 -2.10 -20.14
C ALA A 33 -4.43 -0.70 -20.57
N ALA A 34 -4.35 0.25 -19.63
CA ALA A 34 -3.90 1.62 -19.93
C ALA A 34 -2.44 1.69 -20.40
N GLU A 35 -1.56 0.84 -19.86
CA GLU A 35 -0.17 0.73 -20.29
C GLU A 35 -0.07 0.06 -21.66
N ALA A 36 -0.82 -1.03 -21.87
CA ALA A 36 -0.82 -1.79 -23.11
C ALA A 36 -1.31 -0.97 -24.34
N ILE A 37 -2.31 -0.10 -24.16
CA ILE A 37 -2.90 0.66 -25.28
C ILE A 37 -2.24 2.02 -25.54
N SER A 38 -1.38 2.50 -24.62
CA SER A 38 -0.88 3.87 -24.68
C SER A 38 0.63 3.93 -24.88
N THR A 39 1.03 4.34 -26.08
CA THR A 39 2.43 4.69 -26.41
C THR A 39 3.00 5.81 -25.54
N GLY A 40 2.14 6.61 -24.90
CA GLY A 40 2.53 7.70 -24.00
C GLY A 40 2.60 7.33 -22.53
N PHE A 41 2.16 6.13 -22.12
CA PHE A 41 2.01 5.76 -20.71
C PHE A 41 3.26 6.08 -19.88
N PHE A 42 4.41 5.56 -20.31
CA PHE A 42 5.67 5.76 -19.59
C PHE A 42 6.09 7.24 -19.53
N MET A 43 5.96 7.97 -20.64
CA MET A 43 6.30 9.41 -20.67
C MET A 43 5.38 10.25 -19.78
N CYS A 44 4.11 9.89 -19.70
CA CYS A 44 3.16 10.51 -18.77
C CYS A 44 3.52 10.21 -17.31
N VAL A 45 3.89 8.97 -16.99
CA VAL A 45 4.39 8.58 -15.65
C VAL A 45 5.62 9.39 -15.28
N LEU A 46 6.64 9.44 -16.14
CA LEU A 46 7.86 10.22 -15.90
C LEU A 46 7.57 11.72 -15.69
N LYS A 47 6.66 12.30 -16.48
CA LYS A 47 6.24 13.70 -16.32
C LYS A 47 5.56 13.93 -14.97
N GLY A 48 4.72 13.01 -14.51
CA GLY A 48 4.09 13.06 -13.19
C GLY A 48 5.10 12.92 -12.05
N LEU A 49 6.08 12.02 -12.19
CA LEU A 49 7.14 11.80 -11.20
C LEU A 49 8.02 13.04 -10.97
N ARG A 50 8.07 14.00 -11.91
CA ARG A 50 8.71 15.30 -11.66
C ARG A 50 8.12 16.04 -10.45
N GLN A 51 6.82 15.83 -10.20
CA GLN A 51 6.06 16.44 -9.10
C GLN A 51 5.75 15.46 -7.96
N SER A 52 6.27 14.23 -8.02
CA SER A 52 6.01 13.26 -6.95
C SER A 52 6.69 13.69 -5.64
N PRO A 53 6.16 13.24 -4.48
CA PRO A 53 6.85 13.40 -3.21
C PRO A 53 8.30 12.92 -3.29
N ARG A 54 9.21 13.64 -2.63
CA ARG A 54 10.62 13.28 -2.55
C ARG A 54 10.89 12.48 -1.30
N LEU A 55 11.74 11.47 -1.41
CA LEU A 55 12.23 10.74 -0.25
C LEU A 55 13.15 11.66 0.56
N ILE A 56 12.83 11.82 1.84
CA ILE A 56 13.62 12.57 2.81
C ILE A 56 14.40 11.56 3.66
N THR A 57 15.71 11.71 3.73
CA THR A 57 16.60 10.80 4.46
C THR A 57 17.16 11.39 5.74
N ARG A 58 17.09 12.71 5.92
CA ARG A 58 17.58 13.39 7.12
C ARG A 58 16.50 13.39 8.19
N ALA A 59 16.84 12.88 9.38
CA ALA A 59 15.93 12.86 10.53
C ALA A 59 15.46 14.26 10.95
N ALA A 60 16.30 15.29 10.78
CA ALA A 60 15.93 16.68 11.09
C ALA A 60 14.74 17.19 10.27
N ASP A 61 14.62 16.73 9.03
CA ASP A 61 13.61 17.17 8.08
C ASP A 61 12.27 16.44 8.30
N MET A 62 12.25 15.34 9.04
CA MET A 62 11.04 14.53 9.31
C MET A 62 9.98 15.24 10.16
N ARG A 63 10.32 16.37 10.78
CA ARG A 63 9.39 17.19 11.57
C ARG A 63 8.72 18.30 10.76
N ALA A 64 9.07 18.45 9.49
CA ALA A 64 8.45 19.44 8.62
C ALA A 64 6.97 19.09 8.37
N SER A 65 6.12 20.11 8.32
CA SER A 65 4.66 19.92 8.25
C SER A 65 4.15 19.36 6.92
N ASP A 66 4.99 19.36 5.88
CA ASP A 66 4.72 18.82 4.56
C ASP A 66 5.32 17.43 4.34
N VAL A 67 5.92 16.82 5.38
CA VAL A 67 6.50 15.49 5.33
C VAL A 67 5.55 14.47 5.93
N VAL A 68 5.32 13.38 5.19
CA VAL A 68 4.61 12.20 5.67
C VAL A 68 5.64 11.18 6.15
N THR A 69 5.47 10.73 7.38
CA THR A 69 6.31 9.74 8.04
C THR A 69 5.49 8.48 8.37
N ALA A 70 6.16 7.46 8.88
CA ALA A 70 5.47 6.28 9.39
C ALA A 70 4.51 6.58 10.55
N ALA A 71 4.76 7.65 11.33
CA ALA A 71 3.87 8.05 12.41
C ALA A 71 2.49 8.52 11.89
N ASP A 72 2.42 8.92 10.62
CA ASP A 72 1.20 9.35 9.95
C ASP A 72 0.42 8.18 9.31
N VAL A 73 0.97 6.96 9.35
CA VAL A 73 0.38 5.77 8.76
C VAL A 73 -0.36 4.96 9.83
N SER A 74 -1.70 4.97 9.78
CA SER A 74 -2.52 4.20 10.73
C SER A 74 -2.62 2.71 10.40
N CYS A 75 -2.45 2.32 9.13
CA CYS A 75 -2.58 0.93 8.68
C CYS A 75 -2.06 0.79 7.23
N VAL A 76 -1.57 -0.40 6.88
CA VAL A 76 -1.20 -0.79 5.50
C VAL A 76 -2.11 -1.92 5.00
N VAL A 77 -2.67 -1.77 3.79
CA VAL A 77 -3.46 -2.82 3.12
C VAL A 77 -2.63 -3.44 2.00
N ILE A 78 -2.51 -4.76 1.98
CA ILE A 78 -1.67 -5.49 1.02
C ILE A 78 -2.41 -6.65 0.34
N PRO A 79 -1.98 -7.08 -0.86
CA PRO A 79 -2.40 -8.35 -1.44
C PRO A 79 -1.98 -9.54 -0.55
N GLY A 80 -2.74 -10.64 -0.61
CA GLY A 80 -2.41 -11.88 0.08
C GLY A 80 -1.03 -12.43 -0.34
N GLY A 81 -0.26 -12.90 0.64
CA GLY A 81 1.09 -13.47 0.42
C GLY A 81 2.16 -12.46 -0.01
N CYS A 82 1.82 -11.17 -0.18
CA CYS A 82 2.76 -10.13 -0.57
C CYS A 82 3.67 -9.75 0.59
N LEU A 83 4.98 -9.90 0.42
CA LEU A 83 5.98 -9.57 1.44
C LEU A 83 7.07 -8.70 0.83
N GLY A 84 7.32 -7.54 1.43
CA GLY A 84 8.38 -6.63 0.99
C GLY A 84 8.75 -5.65 2.08
N LEU A 85 9.67 -4.73 1.78
CA LEU A 85 10.14 -3.73 2.74
C LEU A 85 9.00 -2.95 3.43
N PRO A 86 7.90 -2.55 2.76
CA PRO A 86 6.80 -1.87 3.44
C PRO A 86 6.13 -2.73 4.52
N VAL A 87 5.99 -4.04 4.29
CA VAL A 87 5.38 -4.97 5.24
C VAL A 87 6.32 -5.22 6.42
N LEU A 88 7.62 -5.37 6.15
CA LEU A 88 8.63 -5.55 7.20
C LEU A 88 8.79 -4.29 8.06
N ALA A 89 8.77 -3.10 7.45
CA ALA A 89 8.77 -1.84 8.18
C ALA A 89 7.50 -1.68 9.04
N ALA A 90 6.33 -2.04 8.52
CA ALA A 90 5.09 -2.05 9.29
C ALA A 90 5.14 -3.04 10.46
N LEU A 91 5.73 -4.22 10.25
CA LEU A 91 5.96 -5.22 11.29
C LEU A 91 6.82 -4.64 12.42
N GLU A 92 7.99 -4.08 12.08
CA GLU A 92 8.95 -3.51 13.03
C GLU A 92 8.36 -2.31 13.79
N GLN A 93 7.63 -1.44 13.10
CA GLN A 93 7.11 -0.18 13.65
C GLN A 93 5.73 -0.34 14.31
N ARG A 94 5.23 -1.57 14.46
CA ARG A 94 3.91 -1.87 15.03
C ARG A 94 2.73 -1.23 14.31
N ILE A 95 2.85 -1.01 13.00
CA ILE A 95 1.76 -0.54 12.16
C ILE A 95 0.86 -1.72 11.79
N PRO A 96 -0.47 -1.61 11.97
CA PRO A 96 -1.40 -2.66 11.57
C PRO A 96 -1.35 -2.97 10.08
N VAL A 97 -1.36 -4.25 9.73
CA VAL A 97 -1.35 -4.75 8.35
C VAL A 97 -2.60 -5.57 8.08
N ILE A 98 -3.30 -5.23 7.00
CA ILE A 98 -4.49 -5.94 6.51
C ILE A 98 -4.13 -6.63 5.19
N ALA A 99 -4.04 -7.96 5.20
CA ALA A 99 -3.83 -8.76 3.99
C ALA A 99 -5.16 -9.18 3.38
N VAL A 100 -5.31 -8.94 2.07
CA VAL A 100 -6.53 -9.25 1.31
C VAL A 100 -6.33 -10.51 0.48
N ARG A 101 -6.95 -11.62 0.90
CA ARG A 101 -6.81 -12.94 0.28
C ARG A 101 -7.27 -12.97 -1.18
N GLY A 102 -8.37 -12.27 -1.48
CA GLY A 102 -8.94 -12.19 -2.83
C GLY A 102 -8.05 -11.48 -3.86
N ASN A 103 -7.02 -10.74 -3.42
CA ASN A 103 -5.99 -10.23 -4.31
C ASN A 103 -4.72 -11.09 -4.18
N ALA A 104 -4.67 -12.16 -4.96
CA ALA A 104 -3.50 -13.04 -5.00
C ALA A 104 -2.32 -12.36 -5.72
N SER A 105 -1.13 -12.54 -5.17
CA SER A 105 0.12 -12.13 -5.81
C SER A 105 0.88 -13.35 -6.34
N ILE A 106 1.91 -13.11 -7.17
CA ILE A 106 2.87 -14.15 -7.57
C ILE A 106 3.69 -14.67 -6.37
N MET A 107 3.73 -13.90 -5.28
CA MET A 107 4.45 -14.25 -4.07
C MET A 107 3.67 -15.28 -3.26
N ARG A 108 4.36 -16.29 -2.74
CA ARG A 108 3.77 -17.41 -2.01
C ARG A 108 4.32 -17.49 -0.59
N ASN A 109 4.12 -16.42 0.18
CA ASN A 109 4.57 -16.35 1.57
C ASN A 109 3.41 -16.63 2.52
N ASP A 110 3.70 -17.35 3.60
CA ASP A 110 2.80 -17.41 4.74
C ASP A 110 3.03 -16.18 5.63
N LEU A 111 2.14 -15.21 5.51
CA LEU A 111 2.22 -13.97 6.29
C LEU A 111 1.86 -14.20 7.76
N ALA A 112 1.07 -15.22 8.10
CA ALA A 112 0.68 -15.49 9.48
C ALA A 112 1.85 -16.02 10.33
N ALA A 113 2.89 -16.56 9.68
CA ALA A 113 4.11 -17.06 10.32
C ALA A 113 5.08 -15.95 10.79
N LEU A 114 4.83 -14.69 10.42
CA LEU A 114 5.66 -13.57 10.88
C LEU A 114 5.38 -13.25 12.36
N PRO A 115 6.36 -12.67 13.10
CA PRO A 115 6.26 -12.42 14.55
C PRO A 115 5.40 -11.18 14.86
N TRP A 116 4.13 -11.21 14.47
CA TRP A 116 3.18 -10.11 14.68
C TRP A 116 2.87 -9.88 16.15
N ALA A 117 2.77 -8.62 16.54
CA ALA A 117 2.17 -8.25 17.81
C ALA A 117 0.65 -8.55 17.82
N PRO A 118 0.03 -8.76 19.00
CA PRO A 118 -1.40 -8.97 19.09
C PRO A 118 -2.20 -7.84 18.42
N GLY A 119 -3.10 -8.20 17.51
CA GLY A 119 -3.92 -7.24 16.77
C GLY A 119 -3.19 -6.43 15.71
N GLN A 120 -1.92 -6.75 15.40
CA GLN A 120 -1.17 -6.07 14.35
C GLN A 120 -1.47 -6.63 12.95
N TYR A 121 -1.77 -7.92 12.84
CA TYR A 121 -2.05 -8.55 11.55
C TYR A 121 -3.51 -8.99 11.45
N HIS A 122 -4.11 -8.67 10.31
CA HIS A 122 -5.46 -9.06 9.97
C HIS A 122 -5.49 -9.64 8.57
N GLU A 123 -6.19 -10.75 8.41
CA GLU A 123 -6.47 -11.33 7.11
C GLU A 123 -7.98 -11.22 6.83
N VAL A 124 -8.32 -10.77 5.63
CA VAL A 124 -9.69 -10.57 5.14
C VAL A 124 -9.85 -11.12 3.73
N ASP A 125 -11.07 -11.47 3.33
CA ASP A 125 -11.28 -12.15 2.05
C ASP A 125 -11.28 -11.19 0.86
N ASN A 126 -11.73 -9.94 1.05
CA ASN A 126 -11.89 -8.97 -0.03
C ASN A 126 -11.72 -7.50 0.47
N TYR A 127 -11.70 -6.56 -0.47
CA TYR A 127 -11.52 -5.14 -0.15
C TYR A 127 -12.71 -4.48 0.57
N LEU A 128 -13.92 -5.04 0.46
CA LEU A 128 -15.07 -4.53 1.23
C LEU A 128 -14.88 -4.82 2.72
N GLU A 129 -14.40 -6.02 3.06
CA GLU A 129 -14.02 -6.36 4.44
C GLU A 129 -12.84 -5.52 4.94
N ALA A 130 -11.82 -5.31 4.10
CA ALA A 130 -10.71 -4.42 4.42
C ALA A 130 -11.20 -3.00 4.77
N ALA A 131 -12.14 -2.46 3.99
CA ALA A 131 -12.75 -1.15 4.25
C ALA A 131 -13.54 -1.12 5.56
N GLY A 132 -14.31 -2.18 5.86
CA GLY A 132 -15.02 -2.32 7.13
C GLY A 132 -14.07 -2.38 8.33
N LEU A 133 -12.97 -3.12 8.20
CA LEU A 133 -11.95 -3.21 9.23
C LEU A 133 -11.21 -1.88 9.44
N LEU A 134 -10.88 -1.15 8.36
CA LEU A 134 -10.32 0.20 8.46
C LEU A 134 -11.26 1.16 9.18
N ALA A 135 -12.57 1.09 8.90
CA ALA A 135 -13.57 1.87 9.62
C ALA A 135 -13.62 1.50 11.10
N ALA A 136 -13.56 0.20 11.42
CA ALA A 136 -13.53 -0.27 12.80
C ALA A 136 -12.31 0.27 13.57
N ILE A 137 -11.12 0.15 12.99
CA ILE A 137 -9.86 0.65 13.56
C ILE A 137 -9.95 2.17 13.79
N ARG A 138 -10.43 2.93 12.80
CA ARG A 138 -10.60 4.39 12.90
C ARG A 138 -11.50 4.80 14.07
N HIS A 139 -12.52 4.01 14.38
CA HIS A 139 -13.49 4.30 15.44
C HIS A 139 -13.19 3.57 16.76
N GLY A 140 -12.06 2.88 16.88
CA GLY A 140 -11.70 2.13 18.09
C GLY A 140 -12.62 0.93 18.37
N ILE A 141 -13.28 0.40 17.34
CA ILE A 141 -14.17 -0.75 17.45
C ILE A 141 -13.33 -2.01 17.32
N ALA A 142 -13.41 -2.88 18.33
CA ALA A 142 -12.72 -4.16 18.31
C ALA A 142 -13.21 -5.04 17.14
N PRO A 143 -12.33 -5.55 16.25
CA PRO A 143 -12.73 -6.37 15.10
C PRO A 143 -13.53 -7.62 15.49
N ALA A 144 -13.24 -8.21 16.66
CA ALA A 144 -13.96 -9.35 17.19
C ALA A 144 -15.45 -9.05 17.47
N ALA A 145 -15.81 -7.80 17.77
CA ALA A 145 -17.19 -7.39 18.00
C ALA A 145 -18.03 -7.33 16.71
N LEU A 146 -17.38 -7.26 15.55
CA LEU A 146 -18.03 -7.23 14.24
C LEU A 146 -18.34 -8.62 13.69
N ARG A 147 -17.82 -9.68 14.32
CA ARG A 147 -18.00 -11.06 13.88
C ARG A 147 -19.08 -11.76 14.70
N ARG A 148 -19.74 -12.74 14.08
CA ARG A 148 -20.69 -13.63 14.74
C ARG A 148 -20.19 -15.08 14.67
N PRO A 149 -20.43 -15.88 15.72
CA PRO A 149 -21.00 -15.51 17.02
C PRO A 149 -20.06 -14.59 17.82
N LEU A 150 -20.62 -13.79 18.75
CA LEU A 150 -19.78 -12.97 19.63
C LEU A 150 -18.96 -13.88 20.55
N CYS A 151 -17.72 -13.49 20.82
CA CYS A 151 -16.90 -14.19 21.80
C CYS A 151 -17.55 -14.08 23.20
N ALA A 152 -17.35 -15.10 24.03
CA ALA A 152 -17.86 -15.08 25.40
C ALA A 152 -17.28 -13.87 26.14
N PRO A 153 -18.10 -13.08 26.86
CA PRO A 153 -17.61 -11.92 27.59
C PRO A 153 -16.67 -12.37 28.70
N ILE A 154 -15.52 -11.69 28.82
CA ILE A 154 -14.64 -11.84 29.98
C ILE A 154 -15.22 -10.95 31.09
N VAL A 155 -15.65 -11.55 32.19
CA VAL A 155 -16.07 -10.81 33.38
C VAL A 155 -14.82 -10.41 34.15
N VAL A 156 -14.49 -9.12 34.12
CA VAL A 156 -13.44 -8.57 34.99
C VAL A 156 -14.12 -8.07 36.26
N ALA A 157 -13.80 -8.67 37.41
CA ALA A 157 -14.28 -8.16 38.69
C ALA A 157 -13.69 -6.76 38.92
N SER A 158 -14.54 -5.77 39.19
CA SER A 158 -14.08 -4.42 39.52
C SER A 158 -13.20 -4.48 40.77
N MET A 159 -11.94 -4.07 40.66
CA MET A 159 -11.15 -3.75 41.84
C MET A 159 -11.75 -2.49 42.50
N PRO A 160 -11.83 -2.44 43.84
CA PRO A 160 -12.25 -1.22 44.52
C PRO A 160 -11.30 -0.09 44.15
N ALA A 161 -11.85 1.07 43.78
CA ALA A 161 -11.09 2.23 43.37
C ALA A 161 -10.10 2.63 44.47
N SER A 162 -8.80 2.44 44.24
CA SER A 162 -7.76 3.13 44.99
C SER A 162 -7.67 4.56 44.47
N GLU A 163 -7.75 5.55 45.37
CA GLU A 163 -7.43 6.95 45.09
C GLU A 163 -5.94 7.08 44.80
N ASP A 164 -5.54 6.86 43.55
CA ASP A 164 -4.16 7.06 43.12
C ASP A 164 -4.04 8.31 42.26
N THR A 165 -3.52 9.35 42.92
CA THR A 165 -2.91 10.54 42.31
C THR A 165 -2.07 10.12 41.11
N HIS A 166 -2.44 10.53 39.90
CA HIS A 166 -1.62 10.28 38.71
C HIS A 166 -0.29 11.04 38.84
N PRO A 167 0.88 10.37 38.96
CA PRO A 167 2.12 11.03 38.59
C PRO A 167 2.05 11.30 37.08
N ALA A 168 2.44 12.51 36.69
CA ALA A 168 2.52 12.92 35.30
C ALA A 168 3.28 11.86 34.47
N LEU A 169 2.72 11.50 33.32
CA LEU A 169 3.39 10.67 32.32
C LEU A 169 4.80 11.24 32.08
N PRO A 170 5.88 10.45 32.24
CA PRO A 170 7.19 10.90 31.85
C PRO A 170 7.14 11.27 30.36
N ALA A 171 7.66 12.45 30.03
CA ALA A 171 7.79 12.93 28.67
C ALA A 171 8.33 11.82 27.78
N ALA A 172 7.68 11.63 26.62
CA ALA A 172 8.06 10.65 25.60
C ALA A 172 9.57 10.55 25.51
N ALA A 173 10.09 9.36 25.85
CA ALA A 173 11.51 9.08 25.81
C ALA A 173 12.02 9.50 24.43
N ALA A 174 12.98 10.43 24.45
CA ALA A 174 13.70 10.88 23.30
C ALA A 174 14.17 9.66 22.50
N TYR A 175 13.79 9.64 21.22
CA TYR A 175 14.38 8.80 20.21
C TYR A 175 15.91 8.93 20.32
N LEU A 176 16.56 7.91 20.88
CA LEU A 176 18.01 7.81 20.91
C LEU A 176 18.48 7.31 19.53
N PRO A 177 19.47 7.96 18.91
CA PRO A 177 20.08 7.50 17.67
C PRO A 177 21.27 6.59 18.00
N GLU A 178 21.11 5.29 17.83
CA GLU A 178 22.19 4.32 17.58
C GLU A 178 21.53 3.22 16.73
N ILE A 179 21.72 3.15 15.41
CA ILE A 179 22.93 2.86 14.63
C ILE A 179 22.82 3.54 13.25
#